data_AF-A0A9E3N7V5-F1
#
_entry.id   AF-A0A9E3N7V5-F1
#
_cell.length_a   1.000
_cell.length_b   1.000
_cell.length_c   1.000
_cell.angle_alpha   90.00
_cell.angle_beta   90.00
_cell.angle_gamma   90.00
#
_symmetry.space_group_name_H-M   'P 1'
#
loop_
_entity.id
_entity.type
_entity.pdbx_description
1 polymer ?
#
loop_
_entity_poly.entity_id
_entity_poly.type
_entity_poly.pdbx_seq_one_letter_code
_entity_poly.pdbx_strand_id
1 'polypeptide(L)'
;MFESIAVAAAGLLAAAILVLVRSCVVYIPNDKIGIVEKKWSRHGSVRAGFIALRGEAGFQPDMLRGGFHFFAPFQYRVHRQNLVTIQQGTLAYVFARDGLPMAPSQNLGCNKAANDFTDVAAFLAQGGQKGLQRKILREGTYAINLAQFVVLAEDRVYSLPLPGDADVDAKGGVTGILAAVHDDLAARGGFRPLVIRDDKLAVITTHEGQSLPEGTIVAPIVGADPADAPRYHHDYQNPETFIDAGGYKGRQLQVLVEGTYYLNARFVSWEIVPKTEVPVGFVGVVVSYTGKAGTDLTGDDYRHGELVGADEKGVQATPLLPGKYALNPYARRVIEVPTTNFILKWQAGAIGSHELDKHLSEVSLITKDAFEPDLPLSVVVNIDYKMAPLVIQRFGDIRKLVEQTLDPMVAAYFKNVGQRKTLIELLQERSDIQERAMAEMRRNFEGYNLTLNEVLIGTPRAKAGDTQIETILRQLRERQVSREQLETYRTKEAAAQQERIL
;
A
#
# COMPACT_ATOMS: atom_id res chain seq x y z
N MET A 1 49.90 78.65 -12.13
CA MET A 1 49.30 77.58 -12.96
C MET A 1 49.71 76.19 -12.47
N PHE A 2 51.00 75.93 -12.21
CA PHE A 2 51.48 74.64 -11.70
C PHE A 2 50.98 74.26 -10.28
N GLU A 3 50.91 75.20 -9.34
CA GLU A 3 50.39 74.92 -7.99
C GLU A 3 48.90 74.54 -8.00
N SER A 4 48.10 75.20 -8.84
CA SER A 4 46.67 74.90 -8.98
C SER A 4 46.42 73.51 -9.56
N ILE A 5 47.30 73.05 -10.47
CA ILE A 5 47.25 71.69 -11.05
C ILE A 5 47.68 70.65 -10.02
N ALA A 6 48.70 70.94 -9.20
CA ALA A 6 49.15 70.04 -8.13
C ALA A 6 48.08 69.84 -7.05
N VAL A 7 47.39 70.91 -6.64
CA VAL A 7 46.27 70.84 -5.67
C VAL A 7 45.08 70.07 -6.26
N ALA A 8 44.75 70.29 -7.54
CA ALA A 8 43.69 69.54 -8.22
C ALA A 8 44.04 68.04 -8.37
N ALA A 9 45.29 67.71 -8.71
CA ALA A 9 45.76 66.33 -8.81
C ALA A 9 45.79 65.62 -7.44
N ALA A 10 46.22 66.31 -6.37
CA ALA A 10 46.18 65.80 -5.01
C ALA A 10 44.74 65.58 -4.53
N GLY A 11 43.81 66.48 -4.86
CA GLY A 11 42.38 66.34 -4.59
C GLY A 11 41.75 65.14 -5.32
N LEU A 12 42.09 64.93 -6.59
CA LEU A 12 41.67 63.77 -7.37
C LEU A 12 42.24 62.45 -6.82
N LEU A 13 43.51 62.44 -6.41
CA LEU A 13 44.13 61.28 -5.79
C LEU A 13 43.47 60.95 -4.44
N ALA A 14 43.22 61.95 -3.60
CA ALA A 14 42.53 61.76 -2.32
C ALA A 14 41.10 61.25 -2.52
N ALA A 15 40.36 61.78 -3.51
CA ALA A 15 39.03 61.29 -3.87
C ALA A 15 39.08 59.85 -4.40
N ALA A 16 40.06 59.51 -5.25
CA ALA A 16 40.25 58.15 -5.75
C ALA A 16 40.59 57.16 -4.63
N ILE A 17 41.46 57.55 -3.69
CA ILE A 17 41.79 56.76 -2.50
C ILE A 17 40.55 56.57 -1.63
N LEU A 18 39.75 57.62 -1.40
CA LEU A 18 38.53 57.54 -0.59
C LEU A 18 37.47 56.65 -1.23
N VAL A 19 37.32 56.70 -2.56
CA VAL A 19 36.46 55.79 -3.33
C VAL A 19 36.97 54.35 -3.22
N LEU A 20 38.29 54.13 -3.29
CA LEU A 20 38.89 52.81 -3.19
C LEU A 20 38.72 52.22 -1.78
N VAL A 21 38.98 52.99 -0.73
CA VAL A 21 38.77 52.60 0.67
C VAL A 21 37.30 52.30 0.95
N ARG A 22 36.37 53.14 0.48
CA ARG A 22 34.93 52.88 0.59
C ARG A 22 34.53 51.59 -0.13
N SER A 23 35.10 51.34 -1.29
CA SER A 23 34.85 50.14 -2.09
C SER A 23 35.45 48.88 -1.48
N CYS A 24 36.40 49.02 -0.53
CA CYS A 24 36.96 47.89 0.21
C CYS A 24 36.07 47.41 1.35
N VAL A 25 35.19 48.26 1.88
CA VAL A 25 34.32 47.91 3.01
C VAL A 25 33.04 47.27 2.49
N VAL A 26 32.86 45.98 2.78
CA VAL A 26 31.65 45.23 2.45
C VAL A 26 30.87 44.97 3.73
N TYR A 27 29.72 45.63 3.87
CA TYR A 27 28.75 45.30 4.91
C TYR A 27 27.80 44.19 4.43
N ILE A 28 27.60 43.19 5.29
CA ILE A 28 26.63 42.11 5.11
C ILE A 28 25.64 42.18 6.26
N PRO A 29 24.35 42.43 5.97
CA PRO A 29 23.28 42.31 6.97
C PRO A 29 23.15 40.90 7.55
N ASN A 30 22.65 40.78 8.78
CA ASN A 30 22.51 39.48 9.47
C ASN A 30 21.47 38.53 8.81
N ASP A 31 20.54 39.05 8.02
CA ASP A 31 19.55 38.28 7.23
C ASP A 31 20.12 37.74 5.90
N LYS A 32 21.37 38.07 5.59
CA LYS A 32 22.03 37.74 4.33
C LYS A 32 23.35 37.02 4.56
N ILE A 33 23.79 36.34 3.52
CA ILE A 33 25.11 35.73 3.41
C ILE A 33 25.89 36.40 2.27
N GLY A 34 27.20 36.53 2.45
CA GLY A 34 28.11 36.96 1.40
C GLY A 34 28.84 35.77 0.80
N ILE A 35 28.61 35.49 -0.47
CA ILE A 35 29.37 34.51 -1.23
C ILE A 35 30.52 35.24 -1.92
N VAL A 36 31.75 34.81 -1.65
CA VAL A 36 32.96 35.47 -2.15
C VAL A 36 33.40 34.81 -3.46
N GLU A 37 33.60 35.62 -4.49
CA GLU A 37 34.19 35.23 -5.77
C GLU A 37 35.54 35.93 -5.91
N LYS A 38 36.61 35.18 -6.18
CA LYS A 38 37.95 35.71 -6.41
C LYS A 38 38.22 35.79 -7.91
N LYS A 39 38.30 37.01 -8.46
CA LYS A 39 38.44 37.27 -9.91
C LYS A 39 39.78 36.81 -10.49
N TRP A 40 40.85 36.92 -9.71
CA TRP A 40 42.19 36.51 -10.13
C TRP A 40 43.05 36.11 -8.94
N SER A 41 43.99 35.18 -9.18
CA SER A 41 44.91 34.66 -8.18
C SER A 41 46.27 34.39 -8.83
N ARG A 42 47.36 34.56 -8.05
CA ARG A 42 48.71 34.22 -8.50
C ARG A 42 48.91 32.71 -8.71
N HIS A 43 48.04 31.90 -8.13
CA HIS A 43 48.03 30.43 -8.25
C HIS A 43 47.24 29.92 -9.46
N GLY A 44 46.70 30.81 -10.31
CA GLY A 44 45.88 30.47 -11.46
C GLY A 44 44.37 30.43 -11.18
N SER A 45 43.61 29.96 -12.17
CA SER A 45 42.16 29.73 -12.09
C SER A 45 41.86 28.28 -11.72
N VAL A 46 40.70 28.05 -11.11
CA VAL A 46 40.17 26.70 -10.87
C VAL A 46 40.18 25.93 -12.19
N ARG A 47 40.83 24.75 -12.18
CA ARG A 47 41.03 23.92 -13.37
C ARG A 47 39.87 22.97 -13.64
N ALA A 48 39.13 22.59 -12.60
CA ALA A 48 37.96 21.73 -12.66
C ALA A 48 37.02 22.07 -11.50
N GLY A 49 35.71 22.15 -11.78
CA GLY A 49 34.71 22.56 -10.79
C GLY A 49 34.51 24.08 -10.72
N PHE A 50 33.68 24.51 -9.77
CA PHE A 50 33.29 25.91 -9.55
C PHE A 50 33.88 26.51 -8.28
N ILE A 51 34.26 25.66 -7.31
CA ILE A 51 34.73 26.09 -5.99
C ILE A 51 36.25 26.01 -5.86
N ALA A 52 36.87 27.11 -5.44
CA ALA A 52 38.30 27.24 -5.23
C ALA A 52 38.69 26.80 -3.81
N LEU A 53 39.18 25.56 -3.67
CA LEU A 53 39.63 25.02 -2.37
C LEU A 53 41.08 25.40 -1.99
N ARG A 54 41.92 25.75 -2.98
CA ARG A 54 43.37 25.96 -2.80
C ARG A 54 43.82 27.41 -3.01
N GLY A 55 42.93 28.37 -2.79
CA GLY A 55 43.23 29.80 -2.96
C GLY A 55 43.35 30.26 -4.43
N GLU A 56 42.90 29.44 -5.36
CA GLU A 56 42.77 29.70 -6.80
C GLU A 56 41.70 30.78 -7.08
N ALA A 57 41.66 31.30 -8.31
CA ALA A 57 40.59 32.20 -8.75
C ALA A 57 39.29 31.40 -9.00
N GLY A 58 38.18 31.85 -8.42
CA GLY A 58 36.89 31.15 -8.43
C GLY A 58 36.03 31.49 -7.20
N PHE A 59 34.87 30.83 -7.07
CA PHE A 59 34.01 30.97 -5.89
C PHE A 59 34.68 30.34 -4.67
N GLN A 60 34.70 31.04 -3.55
CA GLN A 60 35.28 30.53 -2.32
C GLN A 60 34.26 29.63 -1.58
N PRO A 61 34.73 28.58 -0.89
CA PRO A 61 33.86 27.71 -0.10
C PRO A 61 33.26 28.44 1.10
N ASP A 62 34.06 29.29 1.75
CA ASP A 62 33.68 30.02 2.95
C ASP A 62 32.69 31.15 2.64
N MET A 63 31.64 31.21 3.45
CA MET A 63 30.64 32.27 3.39
C MET A 63 30.89 33.31 4.48
N LEU A 64 30.61 34.56 4.13
CA LEU A 64 30.65 35.66 5.06
C LEU A 64 29.32 35.78 5.80
N ARG A 65 29.39 35.77 7.14
CA ARG A 65 28.28 36.06 8.04
C ARG A 65 28.13 37.58 8.24
N GLY A 66 27.03 37.97 8.87
CA GLY A 66 26.72 39.38 9.09
C GLY A 66 27.85 40.13 9.81
N GLY A 67 28.13 41.34 9.35
CA GLY A 67 29.24 42.15 9.85
C GLY A 67 29.92 42.98 8.76
N PHE A 68 30.96 43.71 9.18
CA PHE A 68 31.84 44.46 8.28
C PHE A 68 33.04 43.60 7.89
N HIS A 69 33.28 43.49 6.58
CA HIS A 69 34.40 42.75 6.03
C HIS A 69 35.20 43.65 5.08
N PHE A 70 36.51 43.41 4.97
CA PHE A 70 37.42 44.20 4.14
C PHE A 70 37.96 43.35 2.99
N PHE A 71 37.63 43.74 1.75
CA PHE A 71 38.05 43.04 0.54
C PHE A 71 38.52 44.00 -0.54
N ALA A 72 39.58 43.67 -1.25
CA ALA A 72 40.03 44.45 -2.40
C ALA A 72 39.04 44.30 -3.59
N PRO A 73 38.35 45.36 -4.06
CA PRO A 73 37.27 45.27 -5.05
C PRO A 73 37.72 44.82 -6.45
N PHE A 74 39.00 45.00 -6.77
CA PHE A 74 39.61 44.53 -8.01
C PHE A 74 39.95 43.03 -7.98
N GLN A 75 40.11 42.45 -6.79
CA GLN A 75 40.45 41.03 -6.62
C GLN A 75 39.23 40.18 -6.26
N TYR A 76 38.31 40.72 -5.46
CA TYR A 76 37.15 40.00 -4.94
C TYR A 76 35.84 40.65 -5.39
N ARG A 77 34.82 39.81 -5.60
CA ARG A 77 33.43 40.19 -5.78
C ARG A 77 32.60 39.47 -4.72
N VAL A 78 31.84 40.21 -3.92
CA VAL A 78 30.96 39.63 -2.91
C VAL A 78 29.54 39.67 -3.41
N HIS A 79 28.91 38.51 -3.53
CA HIS A 79 27.52 38.35 -3.90
C HIS A 79 26.67 38.24 -2.63
N ARG A 80 25.76 39.19 -2.41
CA ARG A 80 24.85 39.17 -1.27
C ARG A 80 23.62 38.34 -1.61
N GLN A 81 23.40 37.27 -0.85
CA GLN A 81 22.26 36.38 -1.02
C GLN A 81 21.46 36.29 0.28
N ASN A 82 20.17 35.96 0.16
CA ASN A 82 19.34 35.73 1.34
C ASN A 82 19.70 34.40 1.99
N LEU A 83 19.52 34.29 3.30
CA LEU A 83 19.55 32.99 3.98
C LEU A 83 18.46 32.08 3.43
N VAL A 84 18.77 30.79 3.29
CA VAL A 84 17.81 29.77 2.87
C VAL A 84 16.86 29.56 4.03
N THR A 85 15.58 29.93 3.87
CA THR A 85 14.58 29.82 4.93
C THR A 85 13.48 28.90 4.48
N ILE A 86 13.41 27.73 5.10
CA ILE A 86 12.40 26.70 4.82
C ILE A 86 11.25 26.94 5.79
N GLN A 87 10.05 27.10 5.22
CA GLN A 87 8.83 27.36 5.99
C GLN A 87 8.50 26.18 6.91
N GLN A 88 7.75 26.47 7.98
CA GLN A 88 7.32 25.41 8.89
C GLN A 88 6.41 24.41 8.18
N GLY A 89 6.65 23.12 8.42
CA GLY A 89 5.88 22.03 7.81
C GLY A 89 6.24 21.75 6.34
N THR A 90 7.27 22.39 5.80
CA THR A 90 7.76 22.13 4.44
C THR A 90 9.18 21.55 4.45
N LEU A 91 9.52 20.93 3.33
CA LEU A 91 10.80 20.29 3.05
C LEU A 91 11.47 21.04 1.90
N ALA A 92 12.80 21.02 1.87
CA ALA A 92 13.56 21.48 0.71
C ALA A 92 14.59 20.46 0.25
N TYR A 93 14.89 20.51 -1.04
CA TYR A 93 15.82 19.60 -1.70
C TYR A 93 17.08 20.37 -2.09
N VAL A 94 18.23 19.71 -1.95
CA VAL A 94 19.53 20.30 -2.28
C VAL A 94 20.04 19.69 -3.57
N PHE A 95 20.46 20.53 -4.51
CA PHE A 95 21.16 20.15 -5.73
C PHE A 95 22.58 20.70 -5.67
N ALA A 96 23.59 19.83 -5.80
CA ALA A 96 24.99 20.22 -5.82
C ALA A 96 25.46 20.43 -7.27
N ARG A 97 25.97 21.62 -7.59
CA ARG A 97 26.52 21.94 -8.92
C ARG A 97 27.88 21.31 -9.16
N ASP A 98 28.68 21.18 -8.11
CA ASP A 98 30.04 20.63 -8.16
C ASP A 98 30.23 19.44 -7.22
N GLY A 99 31.25 18.63 -7.48
CA GLY A 99 31.57 17.42 -6.74
C GLY A 99 31.88 16.23 -7.65
N LEU A 100 32.06 15.06 -7.04
CA LEU A 100 32.30 13.83 -7.78
C LEU A 100 31.08 13.46 -8.65
N PRO A 101 31.29 12.91 -9.85
CA PRO A 101 30.19 12.40 -10.66
C PRO A 101 29.48 11.24 -9.95
N MET A 102 28.16 11.19 -10.09
CA MET A 102 27.36 10.05 -9.64
C MET A 102 27.64 8.80 -10.48
N ALA A 103 27.48 7.62 -9.89
CA ALA A 103 27.58 6.38 -10.64
C ALA A 103 26.46 6.28 -11.70
N PRO A 104 26.66 5.58 -12.83
CA PRO A 104 25.64 5.50 -13.89
C PRO A 104 24.28 4.94 -13.46
N SER A 105 24.24 4.13 -12.41
CA SER A 105 23.02 3.54 -11.84
C SER A 105 22.41 4.33 -10.68
N GLN A 106 23.02 5.47 -10.33
CA GLN A 106 22.65 6.31 -9.19
C GLN A 106 21.89 7.55 -9.68
N ASN A 107 20.74 7.85 -9.08
CA ASN A 107 19.89 8.97 -9.46
C ASN A 107 20.05 10.18 -8.52
N LEU A 108 20.42 9.93 -7.25
CA LEU A 108 20.58 10.91 -6.19
C LEU A 108 21.98 10.82 -5.57
N GLY A 109 22.59 11.96 -5.29
CA GLY A 109 23.89 12.08 -4.63
C GLY A 109 23.89 11.49 -3.22
N CYS A 110 24.96 10.77 -2.90
CA CYS A 110 25.17 10.12 -1.61
C CYS A 110 25.62 11.14 -0.54
N ASN A 111 25.02 11.04 0.64
CA ASN A 111 25.28 11.90 1.79
C ASN A 111 25.80 11.10 3.00
N LYS A 112 26.44 9.95 2.80
CA LYS A 112 26.99 9.13 3.88
C LYS A 112 28.18 9.80 4.58
N ALA A 113 29.15 10.29 3.81
CA ALA A 113 30.28 11.05 4.32
C ALA A 113 29.97 12.56 4.32
N ALA A 114 29.68 13.12 3.14
CA ALA A 114 29.38 14.53 2.93
C ALA A 114 27.90 14.85 3.20
N ASN A 115 27.55 15.09 4.46
CA ASN A 115 26.17 15.33 4.89
C ASN A 115 25.87 16.77 5.32
N ASP A 116 26.90 17.60 5.50
CA ASP A 116 26.75 19.00 5.90
C ASP A 116 26.81 19.90 4.65
N PHE A 117 25.71 20.59 4.37
CA PHE A 117 25.61 21.52 3.24
C PHE A 117 25.99 22.96 3.60
N THR A 118 26.27 23.23 4.88
CA THR A 118 26.70 24.55 5.35
C THR A 118 28.21 24.76 5.17
N ASP A 119 28.98 23.67 5.14
CA ASP A 119 30.42 23.66 4.87
C ASP A 119 30.74 23.02 3.51
N VAL A 120 30.99 23.86 2.51
CA VAL A 120 31.33 23.43 1.15
C VAL A 120 32.70 22.75 1.09
N ALA A 121 33.67 23.23 1.87
CA ALA A 121 35.02 22.69 1.83
C ALA A 121 35.02 21.27 2.37
N ALA A 122 34.33 21.03 3.48
CA ALA A 122 34.13 19.70 4.03
C ALA A 122 33.36 18.80 3.06
N PHE A 123 32.26 19.30 2.47
CA PHE A 123 31.46 18.53 1.49
C PHE A 123 32.31 18.01 0.33
N LEU A 124 33.12 18.89 -0.30
CA LEU A 124 33.96 18.50 -1.43
C LEU A 124 35.15 17.63 -0.99
N ALA A 125 35.77 17.92 0.15
CA ALA A 125 36.89 17.13 0.67
C ALA A 125 36.49 15.70 1.06
N GLN A 126 35.26 15.51 1.52
CA GLN A 126 34.69 14.20 1.88
C GLN A 126 34.12 13.43 0.68
N GLY A 127 34.30 13.94 -0.54
CA GLY A 127 33.85 13.27 -1.76
C GLY A 127 32.36 13.46 -2.07
N GLY A 128 31.80 14.62 -1.69
CA GLY A 128 30.43 14.99 -2.05
C GLY A 128 30.18 14.89 -3.55
N GLN A 129 29.00 14.41 -3.91
CA GLN A 129 28.63 14.12 -5.31
C GLN A 129 27.78 15.25 -5.90
N LYS A 130 27.99 15.55 -7.18
CA LYS A 130 27.17 16.53 -7.91
C LYS A 130 25.80 15.94 -8.27
N GLY A 131 24.77 16.78 -8.36
CA GLY A 131 23.38 16.39 -8.65
C GLY A 131 22.43 16.58 -7.47
N LEU A 132 21.20 16.08 -7.60
CA LEU A 132 20.18 16.14 -6.55
C LEU A 132 20.56 15.21 -5.39
N GLN A 133 20.50 15.69 -4.15
CA GLN A 133 20.97 14.95 -2.98
C GLN A 133 19.87 14.08 -2.35
N ARG A 134 20.25 12.99 -1.69
CA ARG A 134 19.31 12.14 -0.92
C ARG A 134 18.84 12.81 0.36
N LYS A 135 19.71 13.57 1.01
CA LYS A 135 19.38 14.29 2.25
C LYS A 135 18.48 15.49 1.93
N ILE A 136 17.32 15.53 2.58
CA ILE A 136 16.39 16.66 2.56
C ILE A 136 16.71 17.64 3.70
N LEU A 137 16.33 18.90 3.51
CA LEU A 137 16.37 19.92 4.54
C LEU A 137 14.99 20.09 5.16
N ARG A 138 14.95 20.15 6.49
CA ARG A 138 13.73 20.43 7.28
C ARG A 138 13.56 21.93 7.51
N GLU A 139 12.42 22.32 8.06
CA GLU A 139 12.15 23.71 8.43
C GLU A 139 13.31 24.34 9.22
N GLY A 140 13.58 25.62 8.94
CA GLY A 140 14.69 26.34 9.55
C GLY A 140 15.41 27.28 8.59
N THR A 141 16.36 28.03 9.14
CA THR A 141 17.18 28.97 8.40
C THR A 141 18.61 28.45 8.29
N TYR A 142 19.06 28.24 7.06
CA TYR A 142 20.37 27.71 6.74
C TYR A 142 21.19 28.75 5.98
N ALA A 143 22.47 28.83 6.31
CA ALA A 143 23.43 29.49 5.45
C ALA A 143 24.11 28.43 4.60
N ILE A 144 23.74 28.43 3.33
CA ILE A 144 24.21 27.50 2.33
C ILE A 144 24.83 28.32 1.21
N ASN A 145 25.98 27.87 0.72
CA ASN A 145 26.67 28.58 -0.35
C ASN A 145 25.91 28.36 -1.66
N LEU A 146 25.11 29.36 -2.05
CA LEU A 146 24.24 29.28 -3.23
C LEU A 146 24.98 29.27 -4.58
N ALA A 147 26.31 29.47 -4.58
CA ALA A 147 27.12 29.21 -5.76
C ALA A 147 27.31 27.71 -5.98
N GLN A 148 27.55 26.97 -4.89
CA GLN A 148 27.73 25.51 -4.89
C GLN A 148 26.41 24.75 -4.95
N PHE A 149 25.42 25.18 -4.17
CA PHE A 149 24.18 24.45 -3.97
C PHE A 149 22.98 25.26 -4.45
N VAL A 150 22.05 24.58 -5.12
CA VAL A 150 20.72 25.10 -5.43
C VAL A 150 19.74 24.44 -4.47
N VAL A 151 18.99 25.24 -3.71
CA VAL A 151 17.98 24.72 -2.78
C VAL A 151 16.58 24.94 -3.34
N LEU A 152 15.90 23.83 -3.64
CA LEU A 152 14.53 23.81 -4.14
C LEU A 152 13.58 23.78 -2.93
N ALA A 153 12.88 24.87 -2.64
CA ALA A 153 11.81 24.92 -1.65
C ALA A 153 10.44 25.07 -2.33
N GLU A 154 9.36 24.89 -1.56
CA GLU A 154 7.97 24.98 -2.09
C GLU A 154 7.66 26.36 -2.68
N ASP A 155 8.06 27.43 -1.98
CA ASP A 155 7.71 28.82 -2.33
C ASP A 155 8.67 29.44 -3.35
N ARG A 156 9.94 29.05 -3.30
CA ARG A 156 10.99 29.59 -4.15
C ARG A 156 12.19 28.66 -4.25
N VAL A 157 13.05 28.95 -5.22
CA VAL A 157 14.36 28.32 -5.33
C VAL A 157 15.46 29.30 -4.96
N TYR A 158 16.38 28.84 -4.11
CA TYR A 158 17.55 29.60 -3.69
C TYR A 158 18.75 29.17 -4.52
N SER A 159 19.26 30.08 -5.33
CA SER A 159 20.46 29.87 -6.14
C SER A 159 21.18 31.19 -6.42
N LEU A 160 22.49 31.12 -6.67
CA LEU A 160 23.22 32.21 -7.30
C LEU A 160 23.14 32.01 -8.82
N PRO A 161 22.57 32.95 -9.60
CA PRO A 161 22.57 32.84 -11.05
C PRO A 161 24.01 32.95 -11.58
N LEU A 162 24.43 31.96 -12.36
CA LEU A 162 25.78 31.89 -12.94
C LEU A 162 25.67 32.05 -14.46
N PRO A 163 26.55 32.84 -15.11
CA PRO A 163 26.57 32.94 -16.56
C PRO A 163 26.83 31.57 -17.22
N GLY A 164 25.94 31.13 -18.10
CA GLY A 164 26.04 29.83 -18.78
C GLY A 164 25.44 28.65 -18.00
N ASP A 165 24.84 28.89 -16.83
CA ASP A 165 23.99 27.90 -16.17
C ASP A 165 22.67 27.77 -16.95
N ALA A 166 22.34 26.56 -17.40
CA ALA A 166 21.11 26.28 -18.12
C ALA A 166 19.90 26.16 -17.18
N ASP A 167 20.16 25.95 -15.89
CA ASP A 167 19.13 25.58 -14.91
C ASP A 167 18.64 26.76 -14.07
N VAL A 168 19.26 27.94 -14.16
CA VAL A 168 18.86 29.17 -13.45
C VAL A 168 18.94 30.37 -14.37
N ASP A 169 17.83 31.08 -14.56
CA ASP A 169 17.75 32.29 -15.38
C ASP A 169 18.44 33.49 -14.71
N ALA A 170 18.65 34.56 -15.50
CA ALA A 170 19.28 35.80 -15.02
C ALA A 170 18.46 36.56 -13.96
N LYS A 171 17.19 36.20 -13.75
CA LYS A 171 16.29 36.76 -12.74
C LYS A 171 16.20 35.89 -11.48
N GLY A 172 16.91 34.74 -11.44
CA GLY A 172 16.88 33.79 -10.34
C GLY A 172 15.71 32.79 -10.39
N GLY A 173 14.97 32.72 -11.49
CA GLY A 173 14.00 31.66 -11.79
C GLY A 173 14.70 30.38 -12.22
N VAL A 174 14.11 29.23 -11.92
CA VAL A 174 14.66 27.94 -12.34
C VAL A 174 14.23 27.64 -13.77
N THR A 175 15.15 27.18 -14.60
CA THR A 175 14.91 26.78 -15.98
C THR A 175 15.41 25.35 -16.22
N GLY A 176 15.19 24.82 -17.42
CA GLY A 176 15.78 23.55 -17.83
C GLY A 176 15.36 22.35 -16.97
N ILE A 177 16.34 21.58 -16.52
CA ILE A 177 16.11 20.29 -15.84
C ILE A 177 15.62 20.52 -14.41
N LEU A 178 16.14 21.52 -13.72
CA LEU A 178 15.74 21.80 -12.33
C LEU A 178 14.30 22.30 -12.22
N ALA A 179 13.78 22.99 -13.25
CA ALA A 179 12.38 23.41 -13.29
C ALA A 179 11.45 22.20 -13.38
N ALA A 180 11.75 21.26 -14.28
CA ALA A 180 11.00 20.01 -14.40
C ALA A 180 11.06 19.16 -13.11
N VAL A 181 12.20 19.15 -12.41
CA VAL A 181 12.34 18.49 -11.11
C VAL A 181 11.48 19.17 -10.04
N HIS A 182 11.47 20.51 -9.99
CA HIS A 182 10.63 21.27 -9.06
C HIS A 182 9.14 21.03 -9.30
N ASP A 183 8.70 21.08 -10.57
CA ASP A 183 7.31 20.81 -10.97
C ASP A 183 6.87 19.39 -10.63
N ASP A 184 7.71 18.38 -10.88
CA ASP A 184 7.45 16.98 -10.51
C ASP A 184 7.35 16.79 -8.99
N LEU A 185 8.23 17.45 -8.23
CA LEU A 185 8.16 17.46 -6.77
C LEU A 185 6.87 18.10 -6.26
N ALA A 186 6.46 19.23 -6.86
CA ALA A 186 5.22 19.91 -6.50
C ALA A 186 3.99 19.04 -6.83
N ALA A 187 3.95 18.42 -8.01
CA ALA A 187 2.86 17.54 -8.44
C ALA A 187 2.66 16.32 -7.53
N ARG A 188 3.75 15.82 -6.93
CA ARG A 188 3.74 14.69 -5.98
C ARG A 188 3.51 15.10 -4.53
N GLY A 189 3.43 16.41 -4.23
CA GLY A 189 3.39 16.91 -2.86
C GLY A 189 4.69 16.69 -2.08
N GLY A 190 5.83 16.57 -2.77
CA GLY A 190 7.12 16.22 -2.20
C GLY A 190 7.77 17.29 -1.31
N PHE A 191 7.27 18.53 -1.32
CA PHE A 191 7.73 19.59 -0.43
C PHE A 191 7.07 19.56 0.95
N ARG A 192 6.21 18.57 1.25
CA ARG A 192 5.57 18.42 2.55
C ARG A 192 5.79 17.00 3.06
N PRO A 193 5.81 16.79 4.39
CA PRO A 193 5.93 15.45 4.93
C PRO A 193 4.68 14.62 4.57
N LEU A 194 4.88 13.31 4.42
CA LEU A 194 3.77 12.37 4.28
C LEU A 194 3.04 12.28 5.62
N VAL A 195 1.79 12.73 5.65
CA VAL A 195 0.93 12.59 6.83
C VAL A 195 -0.16 11.58 6.54
N ILE A 196 -0.09 10.44 7.21
CA ILE A 196 -1.10 9.37 7.11
C ILE A 196 -2.10 9.57 8.24
N ARG A 197 -3.35 9.82 7.86
CA ARG A 197 -4.51 9.97 8.75
C ARG A 197 -5.59 8.95 8.37
N ASP A 198 -6.57 8.79 9.25
CA ASP A 198 -7.83 8.10 8.97
C ASP A 198 -7.71 6.62 8.56
N ASP A 199 -7.12 5.79 9.42
CA ASP A 199 -7.10 4.32 9.31
C ASP A 199 -6.66 3.78 7.94
N LYS A 200 -5.73 4.52 7.33
CA LYS A 200 -5.09 4.20 6.06
C LYS A 200 -3.65 3.76 6.31
N LEU A 201 -3.06 3.17 5.28
CA LEU A 201 -1.64 2.85 5.21
C LEU A 201 -1.06 3.43 3.91
N ALA A 202 0.26 3.62 3.89
CA ALA A 202 0.97 3.97 2.67
C ALA A 202 1.83 2.80 2.18
N VAL A 203 1.62 2.42 0.92
CA VAL A 203 2.50 1.50 0.19
C VAL A 203 3.64 2.30 -0.39
N ILE A 204 4.88 1.94 -0.05
CA ILE A 204 6.09 2.66 -0.46
C ILE A 204 6.72 1.99 -1.69
N THR A 205 7.16 2.80 -2.63
CA THR A 205 7.97 2.40 -3.78
C THR A 205 9.28 3.18 -3.76
N THR A 206 10.41 2.48 -3.68
CA THR A 206 11.74 3.09 -3.71
C THR A 206 12.25 3.17 -5.15
N HIS A 207 12.97 4.25 -5.47
CA HIS A 207 13.55 4.47 -6.80
C HIS A 207 15.06 4.20 -6.86
N GLU A 208 15.68 3.94 -5.70
CA GLU A 208 17.09 3.56 -5.58
C GLU A 208 17.26 2.28 -4.77
N GLY A 209 18.43 1.65 -4.93
CA GLY A 209 18.75 0.37 -4.32
C GLY A 209 19.09 -0.69 -5.38
N GLN A 210 19.26 -1.92 -4.92
CA GLN A 210 19.53 -3.08 -5.77
C GLN A 210 18.31 -3.40 -6.66
N SER A 211 18.53 -4.00 -7.82
CA SER A 211 17.42 -4.49 -8.63
C SER A 211 16.72 -5.66 -7.93
N LEU A 212 15.39 -5.68 -8.00
CA LEU A 212 14.59 -6.80 -7.53
C LEU A 212 15.08 -8.12 -8.14
N PRO A 213 15.25 -9.19 -7.34
CA PRO A 213 15.54 -10.52 -7.84
C PRO A 213 14.46 -10.99 -8.81
N GLU A 214 14.87 -11.77 -9.82
CA GLU A 214 13.95 -12.33 -10.80
C GLU A 214 12.86 -13.19 -10.11
N GLY A 215 11.61 -13.04 -10.56
CA GLY A 215 10.45 -13.74 -9.97
C GLY A 215 9.85 -13.10 -8.72
N THR A 216 10.42 -12.01 -8.20
CA THR A 216 9.83 -11.21 -7.11
C THR A 216 9.14 -9.95 -7.63
N ILE A 217 7.95 -9.64 -7.08
CA ILE A 217 7.15 -8.47 -7.49
C ILE A 217 7.18 -7.32 -6.47
N VAL A 218 7.53 -7.63 -5.22
CA VAL A 218 7.62 -6.68 -4.11
C VAL A 218 8.89 -7.01 -3.33
N ALA A 219 9.63 -5.97 -2.96
CA ALA A 219 10.89 -6.07 -2.24
C ALA A 219 10.66 -6.53 -0.79
N PRO A 220 11.52 -7.44 -0.27
CA PRO A 220 11.44 -7.86 1.13
C PRO A 220 11.76 -6.71 2.08
N ILE A 221 11.34 -6.87 3.33
CA ILE A 221 11.64 -5.91 4.40
C ILE A 221 13.13 -5.96 4.72
N VAL A 222 13.79 -4.81 4.76
CA VAL A 222 15.20 -4.66 5.14
C VAL A 222 15.32 -3.57 6.21
N GLY A 223 16.23 -3.72 7.18
CA GLY A 223 16.58 -2.64 8.11
C GLY A 223 15.40 -2.01 8.89
N ALA A 224 14.32 -2.76 9.10
CA ALA A 224 13.12 -2.27 9.78
C ALA A 224 13.13 -2.52 11.30
N ASP A 225 14.08 -3.32 11.81
CA ASP A 225 14.18 -3.67 13.23
C ASP A 225 14.79 -2.50 14.03
N PRO A 226 14.07 -1.88 14.97
CA PRO A 226 14.61 -0.83 15.83
C PRO A 226 15.73 -1.30 16.75
N ALA A 227 15.86 -2.61 17.01
CA ALA A 227 16.95 -3.17 17.80
C ALA A 227 18.29 -3.16 17.04
N ASP A 228 18.27 -3.21 15.71
CA ASP A 228 19.46 -3.10 14.86
C ASP A 228 19.71 -1.63 14.46
N ALA A 229 20.05 -0.81 15.45
CA ALA A 229 20.30 0.63 15.28
C ALA A 229 21.17 1.01 14.05
N PRO A 230 22.29 0.33 13.72
CA PRO A 230 23.09 0.72 12.56
C PRO A 230 22.44 0.44 11.20
N ARG A 231 21.49 -0.50 11.13
CA ARG A 231 20.72 -0.80 9.90
C ARG A 231 19.31 -0.26 9.90
N TYR A 232 18.88 0.35 11.01
CA TYR A 232 17.55 0.91 11.15
C TYR A 232 17.42 2.22 10.36
N HIS A 233 16.65 2.18 9.27
CA HIS A 233 16.51 3.31 8.35
C HIS A 233 15.34 4.25 8.69
N HIS A 234 14.73 4.09 9.87
CA HIS A 234 13.63 4.93 10.38
C HIS A 234 12.49 5.12 9.38
N ASP A 235 11.93 4.02 8.86
CA ASP A 235 10.78 4.06 7.95
C ASP A 235 11.03 4.87 6.67
N TYR A 236 12.21 4.64 6.10
CA TYR A 236 12.74 5.23 4.85
C TYR A 236 13.14 6.71 4.95
N GLN A 237 13.12 7.29 6.14
CA GLN A 237 13.57 8.67 6.38
C GLN A 237 15.08 8.82 6.28
N ASN A 238 15.83 7.72 6.43
CA ASN A 238 17.27 7.69 6.17
C ASN A 238 17.60 6.81 4.93
N PRO A 239 17.68 7.41 3.72
CA PRO A 239 17.99 6.69 2.49
C PRO A 239 19.32 5.94 2.50
N GLU A 240 20.36 6.49 3.16
CA GLU A 240 21.69 5.87 3.18
C GLU A 240 21.66 4.55 3.93
N THR A 241 21.06 4.54 5.12
CA THR A 241 20.92 3.32 5.93
C THR A 241 20.07 2.27 5.22
N PHE A 242 19.02 2.66 4.48
CA PHE A 242 18.22 1.72 3.69
C PHE A 242 19.05 1.04 2.59
N ILE A 243 19.87 1.80 1.86
CA ILE A 243 20.72 1.25 0.80
C ILE A 243 21.81 0.37 1.40
N ASP A 244 22.46 0.81 2.49
CA ASP A 244 23.48 0.05 3.21
C ASP A 244 22.94 -1.27 3.80
N ALA A 245 21.66 -1.28 4.21
CA ALA A 245 20.95 -2.48 4.66
C ALA A 245 20.60 -3.45 3.52
N GLY A 246 20.94 -3.13 2.26
CA GLY A 246 20.68 -3.98 1.09
C GLY A 246 19.30 -3.76 0.47
N GLY A 247 18.72 -2.58 0.63
CA GLY A 247 17.41 -2.25 0.07
C GLY A 247 17.32 -2.39 -1.44
N TYR A 248 16.16 -2.86 -1.91
CA TYR A 248 15.85 -3.03 -3.32
C TYR A 248 15.03 -1.84 -3.84
N LYS A 249 15.22 -1.48 -5.10
CA LYS A 249 14.35 -0.53 -5.82
C LYS A 249 13.04 -1.21 -6.22
N GLY A 250 11.92 -0.50 -6.14
CA GLY A 250 10.58 -0.99 -6.48
C GLY A 250 9.62 -0.94 -5.30
N ARG A 251 8.44 -1.57 -5.44
CA ARG A 251 7.42 -1.63 -4.38
C ARG A 251 7.96 -2.40 -3.17
N GLN A 252 7.75 -1.90 -1.97
CA GLN A 252 8.27 -2.49 -0.73
C GLN A 252 7.19 -3.27 0.02
N LEU A 253 7.58 -4.35 0.70
CA LEU A 253 6.65 -5.16 1.50
C LEU A 253 6.23 -4.42 2.78
N GLN A 254 7.15 -3.68 3.40
CA GLN A 254 6.86 -2.83 4.56
C GLN A 254 5.99 -1.65 4.14
N VAL A 255 4.89 -1.48 4.88
CA VAL A 255 3.95 -0.38 4.74
C VAL A 255 4.12 0.62 5.87
N LEU A 256 3.77 1.87 5.64
CA LEU A 256 3.73 2.89 6.68
C LEU A 256 2.31 3.03 7.22
N VAL A 257 2.20 3.11 8.55
CA VAL A 257 0.94 3.33 9.27
C VAL A 257 0.82 4.79 9.69
N GLU A 258 -0.22 5.14 10.44
CA GLU A 258 -0.49 6.51 10.87
C GLU A 258 0.71 7.19 11.50
N GLY A 259 1.01 8.40 11.03
CA GLY A 259 2.22 9.12 11.41
C GLY A 259 2.56 10.23 10.45
N THR A 260 3.59 11.00 10.80
CA THR A 260 4.20 12.01 9.95
C THR A 260 5.61 11.57 9.59
N TYR A 261 5.88 11.40 8.30
CA TYR A 261 7.15 10.89 7.79
C TYR A 261 7.80 11.92 6.88
N TYR A 262 9.05 12.26 7.15
CA TYR A 262 9.84 13.19 6.35
C TYR A 262 10.58 12.42 5.26
N LEU A 263 9.87 12.11 4.18
CA LEU A 263 10.39 11.30 3.09
C LEU A 263 10.92 12.17 1.95
N ASN A 264 12.02 11.75 1.34
CA ASN A 264 12.48 12.32 0.08
C ASN A 264 11.62 11.77 -1.06
N ALA A 265 10.80 12.61 -1.70
CA ALA A 265 9.84 12.19 -2.73
C ALA A 265 10.49 11.73 -4.06
N ARG A 266 11.78 11.96 -4.24
CA ARG A 266 12.56 11.44 -5.38
C ARG A 266 13.23 10.11 -5.05
N PHE A 267 13.42 9.82 -3.76
CA PHE A 267 13.91 8.54 -3.28
C PHE A 267 12.77 7.53 -3.15
N VAL A 268 11.64 7.96 -2.58
CA VAL A 268 10.43 7.14 -2.41
C VAL A 268 9.20 7.82 -2.99
N SER A 269 8.33 7.04 -3.62
CA SER A 269 6.94 7.39 -3.89
C SER A 269 6.03 6.57 -2.99
N TRP A 270 4.83 7.10 -2.73
CA TRP A 270 3.86 6.46 -1.85
C TRP A 270 2.46 6.49 -2.45
N GLU A 271 1.69 5.45 -2.13
CA GLU A 271 0.28 5.34 -2.45
C GLU A 271 -0.50 5.09 -1.17
N ILE A 272 -1.47 5.94 -0.86
CA ILE A 272 -2.30 5.82 0.34
C ILE A 272 -3.49 4.90 0.02
N VAL A 273 -3.59 3.78 0.73
CA VAL A 273 -4.63 2.77 0.57
C VAL A 273 -5.33 2.51 1.91
N PRO A 274 -6.62 2.12 1.92
CA PRO A 274 -7.30 1.75 3.16
C PRO A 274 -6.69 0.47 3.76
N LYS A 275 -6.72 0.35 5.09
CA LYS A 275 -6.37 -0.91 5.75
C LYS A 275 -7.38 -2.00 5.39
N THR A 276 -6.93 -3.25 5.42
CA THR A 276 -7.81 -4.41 5.25
C THR A 276 -8.57 -4.64 6.54
N GLU A 277 -9.90 -4.61 6.48
CA GLU A 277 -10.79 -4.91 7.59
C GLU A 277 -11.40 -6.29 7.38
N VAL A 278 -11.29 -7.16 8.37
CA VAL A 278 -11.99 -8.44 8.42
C VAL A 278 -13.18 -8.29 9.36
N PRO A 279 -14.42 -8.34 8.86
CA PRO A 279 -15.61 -8.12 9.69
C PRO A 279 -15.82 -9.25 10.70
N VAL A 280 -16.54 -8.95 11.78
CA VAL A 280 -16.94 -9.97 12.77
C VAL A 280 -17.83 -11.02 12.11
N GLY A 281 -17.59 -12.29 12.44
CA GLY A 281 -18.24 -13.43 11.80
C GLY A 281 -17.50 -13.95 10.56
N PHE A 282 -16.42 -13.29 10.15
CA PHE A 282 -15.55 -13.72 9.05
C PHE A 282 -14.11 -13.91 9.52
N VAL A 283 -13.35 -14.68 8.76
CA VAL A 283 -11.89 -14.76 8.88
C VAL A 283 -11.23 -14.46 7.54
N GLY A 284 -10.09 -13.80 7.59
CA GLY A 284 -9.34 -13.41 6.40
C GLY A 284 -8.27 -14.45 6.07
N VAL A 285 -8.51 -15.27 5.05
CA VAL A 285 -7.46 -16.17 4.53
C VAL A 285 -6.50 -15.37 3.66
N VAL A 286 -5.22 -15.36 4.01
CA VAL A 286 -4.19 -14.59 3.32
C VAL A 286 -3.55 -15.41 2.22
N VAL A 287 -3.58 -14.89 1.00
CA VAL A 287 -2.81 -15.40 -0.13
C VAL A 287 -1.61 -14.48 -0.34
N SER A 288 -0.41 -14.97 -0.04
CA SER A 288 0.84 -14.24 -0.22
C SER A 288 1.42 -14.51 -1.60
N TYR A 289 1.72 -13.46 -2.36
CA TYR A 289 2.37 -13.54 -3.67
C TYR A 289 3.89 -13.43 -3.60
N THR A 290 4.42 -13.12 -2.42
CA THR A 290 5.83 -12.80 -2.14
C THR A 290 6.34 -13.65 -0.99
N GLY A 291 7.64 -13.93 -0.98
CA GLY A 291 8.28 -14.75 0.05
C GLY A 291 9.12 -15.86 -0.56
N LYS A 292 9.70 -16.70 0.31
CA LYS A 292 10.41 -17.91 -0.13
C LYS A 292 9.40 -18.90 -0.74
N ALA A 293 9.90 -19.82 -1.58
CA ALA A 293 9.12 -21.00 -1.96
C ALA A 293 8.70 -21.70 -0.66
N GLY A 294 7.39 -21.93 -0.51
CA GLY A 294 6.82 -22.45 0.74
C GLY A 294 7.33 -23.84 1.06
N THR A 295 7.34 -24.17 2.35
CA THR A 295 7.52 -25.53 2.83
C THR A 295 6.14 -26.07 3.18
N ASP A 296 5.75 -27.23 2.66
CA ASP A 296 4.42 -27.77 2.92
C ASP A 296 4.20 -28.05 4.41
N LEU A 297 3.20 -27.39 4.99
CA LEU A 297 2.78 -27.59 6.39
C LEU A 297 1.55 -28.51 6.51
N THR A 298 1.01 -28.98 5.39
CA THR A 298 -0.30 -29.67 5.33
C THR A 298 -0.21 -31.17 5.60
N GLY A 299 1.01 -31.73 5.63
CA GLY A 299 1.28 -33.15 5.86
C GLY A 299 0.95 -34.04 4.65
N ASP A 300 1.43 -35.29 4.66
CA ASP A 300 1.33 -36.22 3.51
C ASP A 300 -0.12 -36.60 3.10
N ASP A 301 -1.11 -36.32 3.96
CA ASP A 301 -2.51 -36.69 3.75
C ASP A 301 -3.27 -35.72 2.82
N TYR A 302 -2.76 -34.50 2.60
CA TYR A 302 -3.45 -33.47 1.81
C TYR A 302 -2.78 -33.24 0.45
N ARG A 303 -3.44 -33.69 -0.63
CA ARG A 303 -2.89 -33.64 -2.00
C ARG A 303 -3.35 -32.45 -2.85
N HIS A 304 -4.09 -31.51 -2.27
CA HIS A 304 -4.75 -30.43 -3.01
C HIS A 304 -4.00 -29.08 -2.93
N GLY A 305 -2.73 -29.11 -2.54
CA GLY A 305 -1.81 -27.97 -2.50
C GLY A 305 -1.23 -27.74 -1.12
N GLU A 306 -0.18 -26.92 -1.05
CA GLU A 306 0.61 -26.70 0.17
C GLU A 306 0.13 -25.45 0.92
N LEU A 307 -0.12 -25.55 2.22
CA LEU A 307 -0.26 -24.39 3.09
C LEU A 307 1.12 -23.93 3.54
N VAL A 308 1.30 -22.62 3.61
CA VAL A 308 2.60 -22.01 3.86
C VAL A 308 2.63 -21.19 5.14
N GLY A 309 3.83 -20.91 5.64
CA GLY A 309 4.05 -20.02 6.76
C GLY A 309 3.77 -18.54 6.45
N ALA A 310 3.88 -17.67 7.47
CA ALA A 310 3.58 -16.24 7.33
C ALA A 310 4.48 -15.48 6.33
N ASP A 311 5.71 -15.96 6.12
CA ASP A 311 6.74 -15.32 5.27
C ASP A 311 7.01 -16.06 3.96
N GLU A 312 6.14 -17.00 3.62
CA GLU A 312 6.25 -17.86 2.44
C GLU A 312 5.20 -17.50 1.39
N LYS A 313 5.49 -17.83 0.13
CA LYS A 313 4.58 -17.60 -1.00
C LYS A 313 3.54 -18.71 -1.06
N GLY A 314 2.25 -18.37 -1.00
CA GLY A 314 1.15 -19.33 -1.01
C GLY A 314 -0.03 -18.92 -0.13
N VAL A 315 -0.95 -19.84 0.11
CA VAL A 315 -2.06 -19.65 1.06
C VAL A 315 -1.55 -19.92 2.47
N GLN A 316 -1.68 -18.92 3.35
CA GLN A 316 -1.17 -19.01 4.72
C GLN A 316 -2.01 -19.98 5.55
N ALA A 317 -1.33 -20.83 6.34
CA ALA A 317 -1.99 -21.79 7.22
C ALA A 317 -2.77 -21.11 8.36
N THR A 318 -2.32 -19.93 8.81
CA THR A 318 -2.98 -19.17 9.88
C THR A 318 -3.82 -18.06 9.28
N PRO A 319 -5.17 -18.10 9.42
CA PRO A 319 -6.03 -17.03 8.95
C PRO A 319 -5.96 -15.82 9.89
N LEU A 320 -6.34 -14.65 9.37
CA LEU A 320 -6.55 -13.43 10.14
C LEU A 320 -7.90 -13.50 10.85
N LEU A 321 -7.89 -13.21 12.15
CA LEU A 321 -9.10 -13.05 12.95
C LEU A 321 -9.81 -11.73 12.62
N PRO A 322 -11.08 -11.54 13.02
CA PRO A 322 -11.76 -10.26 12.87
C PRO A 322 -10.95 -9.09 13.44
N GLY A 323 -10.79 -8.03 12.66
CA GLY A 323 -9.94 -6.89 13.01
C GLY A 323 -9.43 -6.12 11.80
N LYS A 324 -8.61 -5.11 12.08
CA LYS A 324 -8.01 -4.25 11.05
C LYS A 324 -6.53 -4.50 10.92
N TYR A 325 -6.06 -4.64 9.69
CA TYR A 325 -4.69 -5.03 9.39
C TYR A 325 -4.06 -4.10 8.37
N ALA A 326 -2.84 -3.65 8.68
CA ALA A 326 -2.00 -2.90 7.76
C ALA A 326 -1.22 -3.86 6.85
N LEU A 327 -1.91 -4.41 5.85
CA LEU A 327 -1.32 -5.34 4.88
C LEU A 327 -1.09 -4.65 3.55
N ASN A 328 0.03 -4.97 2.91
CA ASN A 328 0.29 -4.49 1.56
C ASN A 328 -0.61 -5.24 0.56
N PRO A 329 -1.56 -4.57 -0.12
CA PRO A 329 -2.50 -5.21 -1.05
C PRO A 329 -1.83 -5.77 -2.31
N TYR A 330 -0.63 -5.30 -2.66
CA TYR A 330 0.14 -5.81 -3.80
C TYR A 330 0.95 -7.07 -3.47
N ALA A 331 1.24 -7.29 -2.19
CA ALA A 331 1.96 -8.47 -1.73
C ALA A 331 1.02 -9.59 -1.27
N ARG A 332 -0.12 -9.21 -0.67
CA ARG A 332 -1.06 -10.13 -0.02
C ARG A 332 -2.48 -9.81 -0.44
N ARG A 333 -3.25 -10.85 -0.80
CA ARG A 333 -4.70 -10.77 -0.99
C ARG A 333 -5.41 -11.46 0.16
N VAL A 334 -6.34 -10.79 0.80
CA VAL A 334 -7.17 -11.37 1.85
C VAL A 334 -8.50 -11.80 1.24
N ILE A 335 -8.89 -13.07 1.48
CA ILE A 335 -10.17 -13.63 1.08
C ILE A 335 -10.98 -13.86 2.34
N GLU A 336 -12.15 -13.23 2.41
CA GLU A 336 -13.04 -13.34 3.56
C GLU A 336 -13.83 -14.64 3.50
N VAL A 337 -13.80 -15.39 4.61
CA VAL A 337 -14.53 -16.66 4.77
C VAL A 337 -15.49 -16.52 5.95
N PRO A 338 -16.81 -16.71 5.75
CA PRO A 338 -17.77 -16.69 6.84
C PRO A 338 -17.53 -17.88 7.77
N THR A 339 -17.40 -17.57 9.05
CA THR A 339 -17.32 -18.55 10.15
C THR A 339 -18.67 -18.73 10.85
N THR A 340 -19.65 -17.91 10.49
CA THR A 340 -21.04 -18.07 10.90
C THR A 340 -21.74 -19.12 10.05
N ASN A 341 -22.84 -19.66 10.58
CA ASN A 341 -23.70 -20.55 9.81
C ASN A 341 -24.31 -19.77 8.64
N PHE A 342 -24.10 -20.27 7.43
CA PHE A 342 -24.75 -19.75 6.23
C PHE A 342 -25.67 -20.80 5.61
N ILE A 343 -26.77 -20.33 5.04
CA ILE A 343 -27.80 -21.17 4.45
C ILE A 343 -27.64 -21.10 2.93
N LEU A 344 -27.49 -22.26 2.29
CA LEU A 344 -27.50 -22.42 0.84
C LEU A 344 -28.89 -22.88 0.43
N LYS A 345 -29.56 -22.13 -0.45
CA LYS A 345 -30.90 -22.46 -0.95
C LYS A 345 -30.84 -22.87 -2.41
N TRP A 346 -31.27 -24.09 -2.71
CA TRP A 346 -31.49 -24.56 -4.08
C TRP A 346 -32.90 -24.17 -4.51
N GLN A 347 -33.10 -22.88 -4.77
CA GLN A 347 -34.36 -22.33 -5.24
C GLN A 347 -34.09 -21.11 -6.12
N ALA A 348 -34.59 -21.13 -7.36
CA ALA A 348 -34.37 -20.03 -8.28
C ALA A 348 -34.93 -18.70 -7.72
N GLY A 349 -34.08 -17.67 -7.66
CA GLY A 349 -34.45 -16.32 -7.19
C GLY A 349 -34.47 -16.13 -5.68
N ALA A 350 -34.14 -17.14 -4.86
CA ALA A 350 -33.92 -16.97 -3.43
C ALA A 350 -32.42 -16.73 -3.18
N ILE A 351 -32.05 -15.54 -2.72
CA ILE A 351 -30.66 -15.17 -2.41
C ILE A 351 -30.51 -15.04 -0.90
N GLY A 352 -29.58 -15.79 -0.31
CA GLY A 352 -29.19 -15.71 1.09
C GLY A 352 -28.33 -14.48 1.40
N SER A 353 -28.08 -14.23 2.69
CA SER A 353 -27.30 -13.05 3.15
C SER A 353 -25.87 -13.00 2.62
N HIS A 354 -25.31 -14.14 2.19
CA HIS A 354 -23.94 -14.25 1.68
C HIS A 354 -23.86 -14.32 0.15
N GLU A 355 -24.99 -14.29 -0.57
CA GLU A 355 -25.09 -14.36 -2.04
C GLU A 355 -24.39 -15.56 -2.71
N LEU A 356 -24.01 -16.58 -1.94
CA LEU A 356 -23.35 -17.80 -2.43
C LEU A 356 -24.30 -18.72 -3.21
N ASP A 357 -25.60 -18.52 -3.07
CA ASP A 357 -26.68 -19.31 -3.68
C ASP A 357 -27.26 -18.68 -4.95
N LYS A 358 -26.68 -17.57 -5.45
CA LYS A 358 -27.20 -16.81 -6.59
C LYS A 358 -27.39 -17.65 -7.87
N HIS A 359 -26.56 -18.65 -8.08
CA HIS A 359 -26.61 -19.53 -9.25
C HIS A 359 -27.21 -20.91 -8.96
N LEU A 360 -27.70 -21.14 -7.73
CA LEU A 360 -28.35 -22.39 -7.38
C LEU A 360 -29.82 -22.37 -7.85
N SER A 361 -30.24 -23.46 -8.49
CA SER A 361 -31.62 -23.68 -8.94
C SER A 361 -32.24 -24.86 -8.22
N GLU A 362 -33.57 -24.99 -8.28
CA GLU A 362 -34.24 -26.19 -7.76
C GLU A 362 -33.69 -27.46 -8.43
N VAL A 363 -33.59 -28.54 -7.64
CA VAL A 363 -33.16 -29.83 -8.18
C VAL A 363 -34.36 -30.51 -8.84
N SER A 364 -34.30 -30.63 -10.17
CA SER A 364 -35.30 -31.42 -10.91
C SER A 364 -35.09 -32.91 -10.69
N LEU A 365 -36.12 -33.58 -10.17
CA LEU A 365 -36.12 -35.00 -9.85
C LEU A 365 -36.91 -35.80 -10.88
N ILE A 366 -36.63 -37.11 -10.95
CA ILE A 366 -37.48 -38.08 -11.65
C ILE A 366 -37.82 -39.16 -10.63
N THR A 367 -39.10 -39.29 -10.33
CA THR A 367 -39.63 -40.25 -9.34
C THR A 367 -39.81 -41.64 -9.93
N LYS A 368 -39.95 -42.66 -9.08
CA LYS A 368 -40.22 -44.04 -9.50
C LYS A 368 -41.49 -44.20 -10.33
N ASP A 369 -42.49 -43.36 -10.08
CA ASP A 369 -43.78 -43.27 -10.78
C ASP A 369 -43.76 -42.27 -11.96
N ALA A 370 -42.56 -41.88 -12.41
CA ALA A 370 -42.32 -41.04 -13.59
C ALA A 370 -42.87 -39.59 -13.52
N PHE A 371 -43.14 -39.07 -12.31
CA PHE A 371 -43.34 -37.63 -12.11
C PHE A 371 -42.00 -36.90 -12.03
N GLU A 372 -41.98 -35.66 -12.52
CA GLU A 372 -40.80 -34.79 -12.53
C GLU A 372 -40.98 -33.53 -11.67
N PRO A 373 -41.01 -33.65 -10.32
CA PRO A 373 -41.12 -32.50 -9.46
C PRO A 373 -39.80 -31.74 -9.34
N ASP A 374 -39.90 -30.44 -9.09
CA ASP A 374 -38.78 -29.60 -8.67
C ASP A 374 -38.74 -29.54 -7.14
N LEU A 375 -37.62 -29.95 -6.55
CA LEU A 375 -37.46 -30.03 -5.11
C LEU A 375 -36.63 -28.84 -4.59
N PRO A 376 -37.25 -27.88 -3.87
CA PRO A 376 -36.51 -26.84 -3.19
C PRO A 376 -35.79 -27.42 -1.97
N LEU A 377 -34.51 -27.11 -1.80
CA LEU A 377 -33.69 -27.59 -0.70
C LEU A 377 -33.02 -26.41 0.01
N SER A 378 -32.76 -26.55 1.30
CA SER A 378 -31.96 -25.60 2.06
C SER A 378 -30.97 -26.35 2.93
N VAL A 379 -29.69 -25.99 2.84
CA VAL A 379 -28.62 -26.65 3.57
C VAL A 379 -27.92 -25.62 4.44
N VAL A 380 -27.77 -25.90 5.73
CA VAL A 380 -27.08 -25.05 6.68
C VAL A 380 -25.68 -25.60 6.90
N VAL A 381 -24.68 -24.80 6.56
CA VAL A 381 -23.27 -25.15 6.63
C VAL A 381 -22.48 -24.12 7.42
N ASN A 382 -21.35 -24.57 7.96
CA ASN A 382 -20.39 -23.76 8.68
C ASN A 382 -18.96 -24.14 8.26
N ILE A 383 -18.06 -23.15 8.25
CA ILE A 383 -16.64 -23.35 8.04
C ILE A 383 -15.91 -22.90 9.32
N ASP A 384 -15.25 -23.83 9.99
CA ASP A 384 -14.40 -23.50 11.14
C ASP A 384 -13.23 -22.63 10.66
N TYR A 385 -12.87 -21.61 11.45
CA TYR A 385 -11.77 -20.71 11.11
C TYR A 385 -10.46 -21.45 10.84
N LYS A 386 -10.16 -22.53 11.57
CA LYS A 386 -8.93 -23.33 11.38
C LYS A 386 -8.90 -24.03 10.03
N MET A 387 -10.07 -24.36 9.49
CA MET A 387 -10.23 -25.09 8.23
C MET A 387 -10.37 -24.17 7.02
N ALA A 388 -10.68 -22.89 7.23
CA ALA A 388 -10.87 -21.91 6.15
C ALA A 388 -9.70 -21.85 5.15
N PRO A 389 -8.41 -21.86 5.57
CA PRO A 389 -7.30 -21.87 4.62
C PRO A 389 -7.28 -23.09 3.69
N LEU A 390 -7.62 -24.28 4.20
CA LEU A 390 -7.68 -25.50 3.40
C LEU A 390 -8.74 -25.42 2.31
N VAL A 391 -9.92 -24.90 2.66
CA VAL A 391 -11.03 -24.70 1.73
C VAL A 391 -10.61 -23.75 0.60
N ILE A 392 -10.00 -22.62 0.94
CA ILE A 392 -9.53 -21.63 -0.04
C ILE A 392 -8.39 -22.18 -0.89
N GLN A 393 -7.48 -22.97 -0.33
CA GLN A 393 -6.42 -23.60 -1.11
C GLN A 393 -6.96 -24.55 -2.18
N ARG A 394 -8.00 -25.33 -1.84
CA ARG A 394 -8.60 -26.32 -2.76
C ARG A 394 -9.43 -25.69 -3.87
N PHE A 395 -10.23 -24.67 -3.55
CA PHE A 395 -11.25 -24.14 -4.47
C PHE A 395 -10.94 -22.73 -4.96
N GLY A 396 -10.02 -22.01 -4.31
CA GLY A 396 -9.67 -20.62 -4.56
C GLY A 396 -10.69 -19.61 -4.02
N ASP A 397 -11.99 -19.94 -4.06
CA ASP A 397 -13.10 -19.12 -3.59
C ASP A 397 -14.24 -20.03 -3.10
N ILE A 398 -15.01 -19.60 -2.11
CA ILE A 398 -16.17 -20.32 -1.56
C ILE A 398 -17.26 -20.47 -2.62
N ARG A 399 -17.42 -19.48 -3.50
CA ARG A 399 -18.40 -19.58 -4.60
C ARG A 399 -18.13 -20.80 -5.49
N LYS A 400 -16.85 -21.05 -5.79
CA LYS A 400 -16.44 -22.23 -6.58
C LYS A 400 -16.68 -23.53 -5.82
N LEU A 401 -16.45 -23.56 -4.50
CA LEU A 401 -16.82 -24.71 -3.68
C LEU A 401 -18.31 -25.03 -3.80
N VAL A 402 -19.17 -24.01 -3.69
CA VAL A 402 -20.62 -24.19 -3.76
C VAL A 402 -21.05 -24.69 -5.14
N GLU A 403 -20.63 -23.99 -6.21
CA GLU A 403 -21.05 -24.29 -7.59
C GLU A 403 -20.45 -25.58 -8.16
N GLN A 404 -19.18 -25.87 -7.88
CA GLN A 404 -18.47 -26.98 -8.54
C GLN A 404 -18.54 -28.27 -7.75
N THR A 405 -18.81 -28.21 -6.44
CA THR A 405 -18.75 -29.38 -5.56
C THR A 405 -20.07 -29.61 -4.83
N LEU A 406 -20.56 -28.62 -4.08
CA LEU A 406 -21.75 -28.82 -3.25
C LEU A 406 -23.01 -29.02 -4.09
N ASP A 407 -23.21 -28.21 -5.13
CA ASP A 407 -24.38 -28.31 -6.00
C ASP A 407 -24.48 -29.67 -6.72
N PRO A 408 -23.47 -30.14 -7.48
CA PRO A 408 -23.53 -31.46 -8.11
C PRO A 408 -23.74 -32.60 -7.10
N MET A 409 -23.13 -32.50 -5.92
CA MET A 409 -23.20 -33.54 -4.89
C MET A 409 -24.60 -33.61 -4.26
N VAL A 410 -25.16 -32.48 -3.86
CA VAL A 410 -26.53 -32.39 -3.30
C VAL A 410 -27.54 -32.82 -4.35
N ALA A 411 -27.43 -32.32 -5.58
CA ALA A 411 -28.31 -32.68 -6.68
C ALA A 411 -28.25 -34.18 -6.99
N ALA A 412 -27.05 -34.78 -7.05
CA ALA A 412 -26.89 -36.22 -7.31
C ALA A 412 -27.54 -37.07 -6.22
N TYR A 413 -27.35 -36.70 -4.95
CA TYR A 413 -27.96 -37.41 -3.82
C TYR A 413 -29.50 -37.43 -3.93
N PHE A 414 -30.12 -36.26 -4.09
CA PHE A 414 -31.58 -36.17 -4.15
C PHE A 414 -32.15 -36.77 -5.42
N LYS A 415 -31.45 -36.72 -6.56
CA LYS A 415 -31.83 -37.44 -7.78
C LYS A 415 -31.88 -38.96 -7.56
N ASN A 416 -30.89 -39.53 -6.88
CA ASN A 416 -30.87 -40.95 -6.54
C ASN A 416 -32.00 -41.35 -5.58
N VAL A 417 -32.32 -40.48 -4.62
CA VAL A 417 -33.47 -40.69 -3.72
C VAL A 417 -34.79 -40.65 -4.51
N GLY A 418 -34.96 -39.65 -5.38
CA GLY A 418 -36.12 -39.51 -6.25
C GLY A 418 -36.37 -40.75 -7.10
N GLN A 419 -35.33 -41.30 -7.75
CA GLN A 419 -35.46 -42.48 -8.60
C GLN A 419 -35.95 -43.75 -7.88
N ARG A 420 -35.75 -43.83 -6.56
CA ARG A 420 -36.12 -45.01 -5.74
C ARG A 420 -37.49 -44.89 -5.08
N LYS A 421 -38.04 -43.69 -4.99
CA LYS A 421 -39.25 -43.35 -4.23
C LYS A 421 -40.35 -42.82 -5.15
N THR A 422 -41.60 -43.10 -4.79
CA THR A 422 -42.75 -42.46 -5.46
C THR A 422 -42.93 -41.02 -4.96
N LEU A 423 -43.69 -40.21 -5.69
CA LEU A 423 -44.01 -38.83 -5.27
C LEU A 423 -44.67 -38.77 -3.88
N ILE A 424 -45.52 -39.74 -3.55
CA ILE A 424 -46.23 -39.80 -2.25
C ILE A 424 -45.27 -40.17 -1.12
N GLU A 425 -44.39 -41.15 -1.37
CA GLU A 425 -43.38 -41.57 -0.39
C GLU A 425 -42.42 -40.43 -0.06
N LEU A 426 -42.02 -39.62 -1.05
CA LEU A 426 -41.18 -38.42 -0.83
C LEU A 426 -41.82 -37.41 0.13
N LEU A 427 -43.16 -37.31 0.15
CA LEU A 427 -43.89 -36.39 1.02
C LEU A 427 -44.11 -36.99 2.42
N GLN A 428 -44.47 -38.28 2.49
CA GLN A 428 -44.79 -38.96 3.74
C GLN A 428 -43.54 -39.27 4.57
N GLU A 429 -42.46 -39.70 3.92
CA GLU A 429 -41.20 -40.06 4.56
C GLU A 429 -40.19 -38.89 4.61
N ARG A 430 -40.66 -37.64 4.49
CA ARG A 430 -39.79 -36.46 4.42
C ARG A 430 -38.78 -36.41 5.58
N SER A 431 -39.24 -36.64 6.80
CA SER A 431 -38.38 -36.65 7.99
C SER A 431 -37.27 -37.69 7.92
N ASP A 432 -37.61 -38.91 7.50
CA ASP A 432 -36.64 -40.01 7.37
C ASP A 432 -35.63 -39.74 6.25
N ILE A 433 -36.07 -39.14 5.14
CA ILE A 433 -35.19 -38.74 4.03
C ILE A 433 -34.24 -37.64 4.50
N GLN A 434 -34.72 -36.65 5.27
CA GLN A 434 -33.87 -35.59 5.82
C GLN A 434 -32.80 -36.13 6.77
N GLU A 435 -33.16 -37.05 7.67
CA GLU A 435 -32.22 -37.63 8.63
C GLU A 435 -31.14 -38.45 7.92
N ARG A 436 -31.52 -39.26 6.94
CA ARG A 436 -30.57 -40.02 6.10
C ARG A 436 -29.69 -39.11 5.26
N ALA A 437 -30.27 -38.07 4.65
CA ALA A 437 -29.54 -37.08 3.88
C ALA A 437 -28.50 -36.38 4.75
N MET A 438 -28.87 -35.96 5.96
CA MET A 438 -27.96 -35.34 6.91
C MET A 438 -26.77 -36.26 7.23
N ALA A 439 -27.02 -37.54 7.56
CA ALA A 439 -25.96 -38.47 7.94
C ALA A 439 -25.00 -38.83 6.79
N GLU A 440 -25.50 -38.90 5.55
CA GLU A 440 -24.67 -39.21 4.38
C GLU A 440 -23.93 -37.98 3.86
N MET A 441 -24.63 -36.84 3.75
CA MET A 441 -24.01 -35.58 3.33
C MET A 441 -22.96 -35.13 4.34
N ARG A 442 -23.19 -35.27 5.65
CA ARG A 442 -22.20 -34.89 6.67
C ARG A 442 -20.85 -35.56 6.45
N ARG A 443 -20.83 -36.87 6.18
CA ARG A 443 -19.60 -37.62 5.87
C ARG A 443 -18.91 -37.09 4.61
N ASN A 444 -19.67 -36.77 3.57
CA ASN A 444 -19.11 -36.24 2.33
C ASN A 444 -18.54 -34.83 2.53
N PHE A 445 -19.24 -33.96 3.28
CA PHE A 445 -18.84 -32.58 3.56
C PHE A 445 -17.60 -32.50 4.47
N GLU A 446 -17.46 -33.43 5.42
CA GLU A 446 -16.25 -33.56 6.25
C GLU A 446 -14.99 -33.76 5.39
N GLY A 447 -15.08 -34.51 4.29
CA GLY A 447 -13.98 -34.67 3.32
C GLY A 447 -13.59 -33.40 2.54
N TYR A 448 -14.37 -32.33 2.67
CA TYR A 448 -14.10 -31.01 2.13
C TYR A 448 -13.78 -29.97 3.23
N ASN A 449 -13.59 -30.42 4.48
CA ASN A 449 -13.36 -29.58 5.66
C ASN A 449 -14.53 -28.62 5.95
N LEU A 450 -15.76 -29.07 5.67
CA LEU A 450 -16.99 -28.32 5.93
C LEU A 450 -17.80 -29.00 7.03
N THR A 451 -18.43 -28.20 7.88
CA THR A 451 -19.35 -28.71 8.91
C THR A 451 -20.78 -28.55 8.41
N LEU A 452 -21.48 -29.68 8.24
CA LEU A 452 -22.91 -29.70 7.92
C LEU A 452 -23.73 -29.68 9.21
N ASN A 453 -24.57 -28.65 9.37
CA ASN A 453 -25.44 -28.51 10.53
C ASN A 453 -26.83 -29.09 10.28
N GLU A 454 -27.44 -28.75 9.14
CA GLU A 454 -28.83 -29.14 8.87
C GLU A 454 -29.14 -29.25 7.38
N VAL A 455 -30.04 -30.16 7.01
CA VAL A 455 -30.59 -30.31 5.66
C VAL A 455 -32.11 -30.23 5.72
N LEU A 456 -32.66 -29.22 5.06
CA LEU A 456 -34.08 -28.95 4.97
C LEU A 456 -34.58 -29.24 3.56
N ILE A 457 -35.56 -30.14 3.48
CA ILE A 457 -36.25 -30.44 2.22
C ILE A 457 -37.53 -29.62 2.19
N GLY A 458 -37.77 -28.81 1.17
CA GLY A 458 -39.03 -28.09 0.99
C GLY A 458 -40.11 -28.95 0.32
N THR A 459 -41.31 -28.41 0.16
CA THR A 459 -42.39 -29.11 -0.52
C THR A 459 -42.10 -29.19 -2.03
N PRO A 460 -42.13 -30.38 -2.66
CA PRO A 460 -41.97 -30.54 -4.10
C PRO A 460 -42.98 -29.69 -4.87
N ARG A 461 -42.52 -29.04 -5.94
CA ARG A 461 -43.35 -28.23 -6.84
C ARG A 461 -43.46 -28.91 -8.19
N ALA A 462 -44.58 -28.69 -8.86
CA ALA A 462 -44.74 -29.10 -10.25
C ALA A 462 -43.94 -28.16 -11.16
N LYS A 463 -43.39 -28.68 -12.25
CA LYS A 463 -42.83 -27.85 -13.32
C LYS A 463 -43.92 -26.96 -13.93
N ALA A 464 -43.53 -25.81 -14.45
CA ALA A 464 -44.44 -24.89 -15.14
C ALA A 464 -45.16 -25.61 -16.30
N GLY A 465 -46.47 -25.86 -16.14
CA GLY A 465 -47.32 -26.54 -17.12
C GLY A 465 -47.87 -27.91 -16.69
N ASP A 466 -47.39 -28.52 -15.61
CA ASP A 466 -47.91 -29.81 -15.12
C ASP A 466 -48.93 -29.63 -13.98
N THR A 467 -50.21 -29.78 -14.31
CA THR A 467 -51.32 -29.65 -13.34
C THR A 467 -51.64 -30.95 -12.60
N GLN A 468 -51.05 -32.09 -13.00
CA GLN A 468 -51.37 -33.39 -12.40
C GLN A 468 -50.78 -33.51 -11.01
N ILE A 469 -49.53 -33.08 -10.82
CA ILE A 469 -48.84 -33.06 -9.51
C ILE A 469 -49.60 -32.18 -8.52
N GLU A 470 -50.02 -30.97 -8.92
CA GLU A 470 -50.80 -30.07 -8.05
C GLU A 470 -52.16 -30.67 -7.67
N THR A 471 -52.83 -31.34 -8.61
CA THR A 471 -54.12 -31.99 -8.36
C THR A 471 -53.98 -33.13 -7.35
N ILE A 472 -52.95 -33.96 -7.48
CA ILE A 472 -52.66 -35.05 -6.54
C ILE A 472 -52.30 -34.50 -5.15
N LEU A 473 -51.46 -33.47 -5.09
CA LEU A 473 -51.10 -32.79 -3.84
C LEU A 473 -52.33 -32.21 -3.13
N ARG A 474 -53.26 -31.60 -3.89
CA ARG A 474 -54.53 -31.08 -3.34
C ARG A 474 -55.42 -32.21 -2.82
N GLN A 475 -55.61 -33.28 -3.60
CA GLN A 475 -56.42 -34.43 -3.20
C GLN A 475 -55.88 -35.15 -1.96
N LEU A 476 -54.55 -35.31 -1.86
CA LEU A 476 -53.90 -35.87 -0.67
C LEU A 476 -54.16 -34.99 0.56
N ARG A 477 -54.02 -33.67 0.41
CA ARG A 477 -54.28 -32.71 1.48
C ARG A 477 -55.74 -32.78 1.95
N GLU A 478 -56.69 -32.84 1.01
CA GLU A 478 -58.13 -32.99 1.31
C GLU A 478 -58.46 -34.32 2.00
N ARG A 479 -57.82 -35.43 1.58
CA ARG A 479 -57.97 -36.74 2.24
C ARG A 479 -57.42 -36.72 3.67
N GLN A 480 -56.27 -36.07 3.89
CA GLN A 480 -55.67 -35.94 5.21
C GLN A 480 -56.59 -35.15 6.15
N VAL A 481 -57.08 -33.99 5.69
CA VAL A 481 -58.02 -33.15 6.46
C VAL A 481 -59.31 -33.91 6.76
N SER A 482 -59.86 -34.65 5.81
CA SER A 482 -61.05 -35.49 6.03
C SER A 482 -60.83 -36.58 7.10
N ARG A 483 -59.64 -37.19 7.15
CA ARG A 483 -59.30 -38.18 8.20
C ARG A 483 -59.17 -37.54 9.58
N GLU A 484 -58.47 -36.41 9.69
CA GLU A 484 -58.35 -35.68 10.96
C GLU A 484 -59.71 -35.19 11.46
N GLN A 485 -60.60 -34.74 10.55
CA GLN A 485 -61.98 -34.37 10.90
C GLN A 485 -62.78 -35.57 11.44
N LEU A 486 -62.63 -36.76 10.83
CA LEU A 486 -63.26 -37.99 11.30
C LEU A 486 -62.75 -38.40 12.70
N GLU A 487 -61.45 -38.31 12.95
CA GLU A 487 -60.88 -38.58 14.29
C GLU A 487 -61.35 -37.55 15.32
N THR A 488 -61.37 -36.27 14.94
CA THR A 488 -61.91 -35.20 15.79
C THR A 488 -63.39 -35.45 16.12
N TYR A 489 -64.19 -35.88 15.14
CA TYR A 489 -65.60 -36.20 15.33
C TYR A 489 -65.78 -37.41 16.25
N ARG A 490 -65.02 -38.49 16.06
CA ARG A 490 -65.02 -39.66 16.96
C ARG A 490 -64.62 -39.29 18.39
N THR A 491 -63.64 -38.41 18.54
CA THR A 491 -63.21 -37.93 19.87
C THR A 491 -64.30 -37.08 20.53
N LYS A 492 -64.99 -36.24 19.76
CA LYS A 492 -66.16 -35.48 20.25
C LYS A 492 -67.34 -36.38 20.61
N GLU A 493 -67.63 -37.41 19.82
CA GLU A 493 -68.66 -38.40 20.15
C GLU A 493 -68.32 -39.17 21.42
N ALA A 494 -67.07 -39.61 21.58
CA ALA A 494 -66.60 -40.27 22.79
C ALA A 494 -66.69 -39.35 24.02
N ALA A 495 -66.29 -38.08 23.91
CA ALA A 495 -66.41 -37.10 24.98
C ALA A 495 -67.89 -36.82 25.35
N ALA A 496 -68.77 -36.67 24.35
CA ALA A 496 -70.21 -36.45 24.57
C ALA A 496 -70.93 -37.67 25.16
N GLN A 497 -70.48 -38.89 24.83
CA GLN A 497 -70.96 -40.11 25.49
C GLN A 497 -70.50 -40.17 26.95
N GLN A 498 -69.28 -39.73 27.24
CA GLN A 498 -68.73 -39.73 28.59
C GLN A 498 -69.38 -38.66 29.49
N GLU A 499 -69.72 -37.49 28.94
CA GLU A 499 -70.54 -36.47 29.63
C GLU A 499 -71.99 -36.90 29.89
N ARG A 500 -72.53 -37.84 29.10
CA ARG A 500 -73.87 -38.41 29.33
C ARG A 500 -73.89 -39.48 30.43
N ILE A 501 -72.73 -39.98 30.84
CA ILE A 501 -72.57 -41.05 31.84
C ILE A 501 -72.28 -40.48 33.25
N LEU A 502 -71.83 -39.23 33.32
CA LEU A 502 -71.71 -38.43 34.55
C LEU A 502 -73.02 -37.69 34.85
#